data_AF-A0A820ASS1-F1
#
_entry.id   AF-A0A820ASS1-F1
#
_cell.length_a   1.000
_cell.length_b   1.000
_cell.length_c   1.000
_cell.angle_alpha   90.00
_cell.angle_beta   90.00
_cell.angle_gamma   90.00
#
_symmetry.space_group_name_H-M   'P 1'
#
loop_
_entity.id
_entity.type
_entity.pdbx_description
1 polymer ?
#
loop_
_entity_poly.entity_id
_entity_poly.type
_entity_poly.pdbx_seq_one_letter_code
_entity_poly.pdbx_strand_id
1 'polypeptide(L)'
;MANYNLGICKIEYFALYATRATASWLIVMACIDRFIHSSSNVNIRRLSSLKTTRIAIGLTSITMIILHIHMVSYYEITYVSDQFGNMSPSCNSQTGTYRTFLGFWNMAVYSFCPSFFMFLFGFLTLNHIRLHRRVIPAKGEVHKIARRTDTQLLRMLTAQVLVIIISTLPFSINQLYASFTSSIPKSTLRIAQENLAARIVGATTYFAHSSSFYLYTLTGSVFRKELSNILRRCWQADRNMFPRIQNEIHPMSLLQKSQQITGVRITSQQPKPNSKIIQKIDI
;
A
#
# COMPACT_ATOMS: atom_id res chain seq x y z
N MET A 1 19.48 2.54 13.13
CA MET A 1 20.72 2.47 12.34
C MET A 1 20.85 3.81 11.63
N ALA A 2 21.81 4.64 12.02
CA ALA A 2 21.99 5.95 11.41
C ALA A 2 22.60 5.74 10.02
N ASN A 3 21.81 5.95 8.98
CA ASN A 3 22.29 5.95 7.61
C ASN A 3 23.18 7.19 7.41
N TYR A 4 24.50 6.99 7.30
CA TYR A 4 25.48 8.06 7.06
C TYR A 4 25.31 8.76 5.70
N ASN A 5 24.45 8.22 4.83
CA ASN A 5 24.19 8.77 3.52
C ASN A 5 22.98 9.73 3.57
N LEU A 6 23.23 11.01 3.33
CA LEU A 6 22.22 12.07 3.28
C LEU A 6 21.09 11.76 2.28
N GLY A 7 21.42 11.17 1.13
CA GLY A 7 20.44 10.78 0.12
C GLY A 7 19.50 9.69 0.63
N ILE A 8 20.03 8.67 1.31
CA ILE A 8 19.23 7.60 1.90
C ILE A 8 18.30 8.15 2.98
N CYS A 9 18.82 9.00 3.87
CA CYS A 9 18.05 9.70 4.90
C CYS A 9 16.85 10.44 4.29
N LYS A 10 17.07 11.25 3.25
CA LYS A 10 16.01 12.01 2.57
C LYS A 10 14.97 11.10 1.91
N ILE A 11 15.43 10.08 1.17
CA ILE A 11 14.55 9.17 0.43
C ILE A 11 13.73 8.30 1.39
N GLU A 12 14.33 7.83 2.48
CA GLU A 12 13.66 6.99 3.48
C GLU A 12 12.46 7.72 4.10
N TYR A 13 12.66 8.94 4.59
CA TYR A 13 11.56 9.72 5.18
C TYR A 13 10.55 10.14 4.13
N PHE A 14 10.99 10.59 2.95
CA PHE A 14 10.08 10.90 1.84
C PHE A 14 9.19 9.70 1.49
N ALA A 15 9.78 8.54 1.28
CA ALA A 15 9.05 7.32 0.93
C ALA A 15 8.09 6.92 2.05
N LEU A 16 8.51 6.99 3.31
CA LEU A 16 7.69 6.65 4.46
C LEU A 16 6.46 7.57 4.58
N TYR A 17 6.62 8.88 4.49
CA TYR A 17 5.47 9.79 4.59
C TYR A 17 4.56 9.72 3.35
N ALA A 18 5.14 9.71 2.15
CA ALA A 18 4.38 9.66 0.91
C ALA A 18 3.56 8.36 0.79
N THR A 19 4.14 7.20 1.11
CA THR A 19 3.42 5.91 1.06
C THR A 19 2.30 5.84 2.09
N ARG A 20 2.53 6.31 3.32
CA ARG A 20 1.49 6.35 4.38
C ARG A 20 0.33 7.26 4.01
N ALA A 21 0.63 8.46 3.50
CA ALA A 21 -0.39 9.37 3.00
C ALA A 21 -1.16 8.73 1.83
N THR A 22 -0.45 8.15 0.86
CA THR A 22 -1.07 7.46 -0.28
C THR A 22 -2.02 6.35 0.18
N ALA A 23 -1.59 5.48 1.10
CA ALA A 23 -2.44 4.43 1.65
C ALA A 23 -3.74 4.98 2.28
N SER A 24 -3.64 6.04 3.10
CA SER A 24 -4.83 6.69 3.67
C SER A 24 -5.75 7.29 2.61
N TRP A 25 -5.21 7.98 1.61
CA TRP A 25 -6.02 8.61 0.57
C TRP A 25 -6.65 7.59 -0.40
N LEU A 26 -6.01 6.44 -0.61
CA LEU A 26 -6.63 5.33 -1.35
C LEU A 26 -7.87 4.78 -0.61
N ILE A 27 -7.84 4.72 0.72
CA ILE A 27 -9.02 4.35 1.51
C ILE A 27 -10.12 5.42 1.38
N VAL A 28 -9.77 6.71 1.35
CA VAL A 28 -10.73 7.80 1.07
C VAL A 28 -11.39 7.59 -0.29
N MET A 29 -10.58 7.34 -1.32
CA MET A 29 -11.08 7.09 -2.69
C MET A 29 -11.97 5.85 -2.74
N ALA A 30 -11.67 4.80 -1.98
CA ALA A 30 -12.54 3.64 -1.86
C ALA A 30 -13.89 3.97 -1.21
N CYS A 31 -13.91 4.84 -0.19
CA CYS A 31 -15.16 5.33 0.42
C CYS A 31 -15.98 6.17 -0.57
N ILE A 32 -15.32 7.04 -1.36
CA ILE A 32 -15.97 7.84 -2.42
C ILE A 32 -16.55 6.94 -3.50
N ASP A 33 -15.78 5.97 -3.99
CA ASP A 33 -16.23 5.00 -5.00
C ASP A 33 -17.47 4.25 -4.51
N ARG A 34 -17.49 3.81 -3.25
CA ARG A 34 -18.64 3.15 -2.63
C ARG A 34 -19.85 4.08 -2.50
N PHE A 35 -19.65 5.34 -2.14
CA PHE A 35 -20.71 6.33 -2.12
C PHE A 35 -21.33 6.53 -3.50
N ILE A 36 -20.50 6.73 -4.52
CA ILE A 36 -20.89 6.89 -5.92
C ILE A 36 -21.67 5.66 -6.41
N HIS A 37 -21.17 4.46 -6.12
CA HIS A 37 -21.82 3.20 -6.47
C HIS A 37 -23.20 3.04 -5.81
N SER A 38 -23.36 3.55 -4.58
CA SER A 38 -24.63 3.50 -3.84
C SER A 38 -25.68 4.51 -4.31
N SER A 39 -25.31 5.45 -5.19
CA SER A 39 -26.22 6.49 -5.70
C SER A 39 -27.31 5.90 -6.59
N SER A 40 -28.52 6.46 -6.51
CA SER A 40 -29.66 6.10 -7.37
C SER A 40 -29.48 6.58 -8.81
N ASN A 41 -28.69 7.63 -9.02
CA ASN A 41 -28.47 8.22 -10.33
C ASN A 41 -27.50 7.36 -11.16
N VAL A 42 -27.97 6.87 -12.31
CA VAL A 42 -27.21 6.00 -13.22
C VAL A 42 -25.93 6.68 -13.72
N ASN A 43 -25.98 7.99 -13.99
CA ASN A 43 -24.82 8.74 -14.47
C ASN A 43 -23.72 8.81 -13.41
N ILE A 44 -24.10 9.02 -12.15
CA ILE A 44 -23.16 9.02 -11.02
C ILE A 44 -22.60 7.61 -10.83
N ARG A 45 -23.46 6.59 -10.79
CA ARG A 45 -23.03 5.19 -10.62
C ARG A 45 -22.03 4.74 -11.69
N ARG A 46 -22.19 5.22 -12.94
CA ARG A 46 -21.26 4.90 -14.05
C ARG A 46 -19.83 5.40 -13.79
N LEU A 47 -19.64 6.39 -12.93
CA LEU A 47 -18.30 6.84 -12.54
C LEU A 47 -17.54 5.80 -11.71
N SER A 48 -18.23 4.93 -10.97
CA SER A 48 -17.64 3.77 -10.28
C SER A 48 -17.37 2.65 -11.29
N SER A 49 -16.40 2.90 -12.17
CA SER A 49 -15.93 1.95 -13.18
C SER A 49 -14.47 1.60 -12.92
N LEU A 50 -14.05 0.38 -13.28
CA LEU A 50 -12.66 -0.05 -13.13
C LEU A 50 -11.66 0.88 -13.85
N LYS A 51 -12.06 1.50 -14.96
CA LYS A 51 -11.24 2.48 -15.68
C LYS A 51 -11.03 3.73 -14.83
N THR A 52 -12.11 4.28 -14.26
CA THR A 52 -12.05 5.44 -13.37
C THR A 52 -11.24 5.13 -12.12
N THR A 53 -11.43 3.97 -11.49
CA THR A 53 -10.69 3.57 -10.30
C THR A 53 -9.18 3.50 -10.55
N ARG A 54 -8.74 2.94 -11.69
CA ARG A 54 -7.31 2.91 -12.06
C ARG A 54 -6.72 4.30 -12.25
N ILE A 55 -7.45 5.19 -12.94
CA ILE A 55 -7.02 6.58 -13.14
C ILE A 55 -6.95 7.30 -11.79
N ALA A 56 -7.96 7.12 -10.93
CA ALA A 56 -8.00 7.72 -9.60
C ALA A 56 -6.83 7.26 -8.72
N ILE A 57 -6.51 5.95 -8.69
CA ILE A 57 -5.35 5.42 -7.97
C ILE A 57 -4.05 6.07 -8.47
N GLY A 58 -3.86 6.13 -9.79
CA GLY A 58 -2.68 6.75 -10.39
C GLY A 58 -2.56 8.24 -10.04
N LEU A 59 -3.65 8.99 -10.20
CA LEU A 59 -3.70 10.41 -9.88
C LEU A 59 -3.44 10.68 -8.40
N THR A 60 -4.11 9.95 -7.50
CA THR A 60 -3.90 10.09 -6.05
C THR A 60 -2.45 9.80 -5.67
N SER A 61 -1.85 8.76 -6.23
CA SER A 61 -0.44 8.40 -5.95
C SER A 61 0.52 9.50 -6.40
N ILE A 62 0.33 10.04 -7.60
CA ILE A 62 1.12 11.15 -8.15
C ILE A 62 0.94 12.41 -7.29
N THR A 63 -0.30 12.76 -6.94
CA THR A 63 -0.59 13.92 -6.09
C THR A 63 0.11 13.80 -4.73
N MET A 64 0.06 12.64 -4.08
CA MET A 64 0.73 12.45 -2.80
C MET A 64 2.25 12.55 -2.90
N ILE A 65 2.85 12.03 -3.97
CA ILE A 65 4.29 12.18 -4.25
C ILE A 65 4.66 13.66 -4.38
N ILE A 66 3.92 14.43 -5.19
CA ILE A 66 4.17 15.86 -5.40
C ILE A 66 4.02 16.64 -4.09
N LEU A 67 2.97 16.36 -3.31
CA LEU A 67 2.73 17.00 -2.03
C LEU A 67 3.85 16.78 -1.01
N HIS A 68 4.57 15.65 -1.09
CA HIS A 68 5.64 15.31 -0.15
C HIS A 68 7.05 15.61 -0.68
N ILE A 69 7.18 16.13 -1.92
CA ILE A 69 8.50 16.42 -2.52
C ILE A 69 9.35 17.37 -1.69
N HIS A 70 8.69 18.31 -1.00
CA HIS A 70 9.35 19.29 -0.14
C HIS A 70 10.19 18.63 0.97
N MET A 71 9.83 17.43 1.44
CA MET A 71 10.60 16.70 2.46
C MET A 71 12.01 16.33 1.99
N VAL A 72 12.22 16.10 0.69
CA VAL A 72 13.54 15.78 0.13
C VAL A 72 14.50 16.98 0.26
N SER A 73 13.97 18.20 0.20
CA SER A 73 14.75 19.42 0.33
C SER A 73 15.11 19.74 1.78
N TYR A 74 14.15 19.59 2.71
CA TYR A 74 14.26 20.11 4.08
C TYR A 74 14.69 19.09 5.15
N TYR A 75 14.98 17.83 4.79
CA TYR A 75 15.58 16.86 5.69
C TYR A 75 17.11 16.91 5.62
N GLU A 76 17.77 16.91 6.77
CA GLU A 76 19.21 16.99 6.88
C GLU A 76 19.75 16.09 7.99
N ILE A 77 21.07 15.83 7.96
CA ILE A 77 21.76 15.11 9.03
C ILE A 77 22.15 16.14 10.08
N THR A 78 21.51 16.04 11.24
CA THR A 78 21.79 16.87 12.42
C THR A 78 22.56 16.05 13.45
N TYR A 79 23.57 16.65 14.09
CA TYR A 79 24.28 16.01 15.19
C TYR A 79 23.52 16.28 16.49
N VAL A 80 22.99 15.22 17.10
CA VAL A 80 22.30 15.30 18.38
C VAL A 80 23.26 14.80 19.46
N SER A 81 23.44 15.58 20.52
CA SER A 81 24.21 15.14 21.68
C SER A 81 23.43 14.10 22.47
N ASP A 82 24.06 12.95 22.70
CA ASP A 82 23.57 11.95 23.64
C ASP A 82 23.77 12.42 25.09
N GLN A 83 23.16 11.71 26.04
CA GLN A 83 23.26 11.94 27.48
C GLN A 83 24.72 11.89 27.99
N PHE A 84 25.61 11.22 27.25
CA PHE A 84 27.04 11.13 27.53
C PHE A 84 27.90 12.20 26.83
N GLY A 85 27.27 13.19 26.18
CA GLY A 85 27.98 14.23 25.41
C GLY A 85 28.49 13.77 24.04
N ASN A 86 28.26 12.50 23.69
CA ASN A 86 28.63 11.96 22.38
C ASN A 86 27.71 12.52 21.29
N MET A 87 28.28 13.08 20.23
CA MET A 87 27.51 13.56 19.08
C MET A 87 27.18 12.37 18.17
N SER A 88 25.89 12.06 18.04
CA SER A 88 25.42 11.03 17.12
C SER A 88 24.68 11.67 15.93
N PRO A 89 24.97 11.27 14.68
CA PRO A 89 24.25 11.76 13.53
C PRO A 89 22.81 11.22 13.54
N SER A 90 21.84 12.12 13.46
CA SER A 90 20.41 11.81 13.34
C SER A 90 19.83 12.55 12.14
N CYS A 91 19.13 11.81 11.29
CA CYS A 91 18.37 12.36 10.18
C CYS A 91 17.08 12.99 10.72
N ASN A 92 16.99 14.32 10.66
CA ASN A 92 15.87 15.09 11.17
C ASN A 92 15.42 16.15 10.16
N SER A 93 14.19 16.62 10.31
CA SER A 93 13.73 17.83 9.61
C SER A 93 14.49 19.05 10.11
N GLN A 94 14.78 19.99 9.22
CA GLN A 94 15.36 21.28 9.57
C GLN A 94 14.62 21.95 10.75
N THR A 95 15.37 22.45 11.72
CA THR A 95 14.82 23.11 12.91
C THR A 95 14.19 24.47 12.56
N GLY A 96 13.23 24.93 13.38
CA GLY A 96 12.56 26.23 13.20
C GLY A 96 11.18 26.11 12.57
N THR A 97 10.81 27.08 11.73
CA THR A 97 9.46 27.22 11.16
C THR A 97 9.02 25.99 10.36
N TYR A 98 9.95 25.34 9.65
CA TYR A 98 9.65 24.17 8.84
C TYR A 98 9.15 22.99 9.68
N ARG A 99 9.74 22.75 10.87
CA ARG A 99 9.30 21.67 11.77
C ARG A 99 7.85 21.84 12.21
N THR A 100 7.46 23.07 12.53
CA THR A 100 6.07 23.40 12.90
C THR A 100 5.13 23.25 11.70
N PHE A 101 5.53 23.76 10.54
CA PHE A 101 4.80 23.56 9.28
C PHE A 101 4.57 22.07 8.99
N LEU A 102 5.61 21.25 9.12
CA LEU A 102 5.55 19.81 8.90
C LEU A 102 4.57 19.11 9.87
N GLY A 103 4.56 19.54 11.14
CA GLY A 103 3.61 19.04 12.15
C GLY A 103 2.15 19.31 11.75
N PHE A 104 1.84 20.55 11.39
CA PHE A 104 0.50 20.93 10.91
C PHE A 104 0.14 20.25 9.59
N TRP A 105 1.08 20.18 8.65
CA TRP A 105 0.90 19.52 7.36
C TRP A 105 0.54 18.06 7.53
N ASN A 106 1.31 17.32 8.35
CA ASN A 106 1.05 15.92 8.62
C ASN A 106 -0.27 15.73 9.39
N MET A 107 -0.59 16.61 10.35
CA MET A 107 -1.89 16.58 11.03
C MET A 107 -3.04 16.76 10.04
N ALA A 108 -2.96 17.72 9.12
CA ALA A 108 -4.01 18.00 8.16
C ALA A 108 -4.13 16.90 7.09
N VAL A 109 -3.04 16.64 6.35
CA VAL A 109 -3.05 15.79 5.15
C VAL A 109 -3.13 14.31 5.48
N TYR A 110 -2.54 13.87 6.60
CA TYR A 110 -2.46 12.44 6.94
C TYR A 110 -3.44 12.02 8.05
N SER A 111 -3.82 12.91 8.97
CA SER A 111 -4.75 12.55 10.05
C SER A 111 -6.16 13.10 9.83
N PHE A 112 -6.31 14.43 9.75
CA PHE A 112 -7.62 15.08 9.84
C PHE A 112 -8.44 14.97 8.55
N CYS A 113 -7.90 15.43 7.41
CA CYS A 113 -8.58 15.39 6.12
C CYS A 113 -9.02 13.96 5.72
N PRO A 114 -8.14 12.94 5.70
CA PRO A 114 -8.56 11.60 5.30
C PRO A 114 -9.64 11.05 6.25
N SER A 115 -9.51 11.26 7.56
CA SER A 115 -10.52 10.82 8.53
C SER A 115 -11.86 11.52 8.33
N PHE A 116 -11.86 12.82 8.10
CA PHE A 116 -13.06 13.61 7.83
C PHE A 116 -13.78 13.11 6.57
N PHE A 117 -13.06 12.96 5.46
CA PHE A 117 -13.65 12.47 4.22
C PHE A 117 -14.16 11.04 4.34
N MET A 118 -13.40 10.15 4.98
CA MET A 118 -13.87 8.77 5.18
C MET A 118 -15.13 8.73 6.05
N PHE A 119 -15.20 9.53 7.12
CA PHE A 119 -16.38 9.61 7.97
C PHE A 119 -17.58 10.16 7.19
N LEU A 120 -17.39 11.26 6.46
CA LEU A 120 -18.43 11.88 5.65
C LEU A 120 -18.98 10.92 4.59
N PHE A 121 -18.13 10.37 3.72
CA PHE A 121 -18.57 9.46 2.66
C PHE A 121 -19.07 8.12 3.20
N GLY A 122 -18.48 7.62 4.29
CA GLY A 122 -18.95 6.42 4.98
C GLY A 122 -20.37 6.60 5.53
N PHE A 123 -20.64 7.74 6.20
CA PHE A 123 -21.96 8.08 6.72
C PHE A 123 -22.99 8.28 5.60
N LEU A 124 -22.63 9.03 4.55
CA LEU A 124 -23.51 9.23 3.39
C LEU A 124 -23.87 7.89 2.71
N THR A 125 -22.90 7.00 2.54
CA THR A 125 -23.11 5.66 1.99
C THR A 125 -24.08 4.85 2.85
N LEU A 126 -23.93 4.88 4.18
CA LEU A 126 -24.84 4.18 5.10
C LEU A 126 -26.26 4.72 4.99
N ASN A 127 -26.43 6.04 4.91
CA ASN A 127 -27.75 6.66 4.80
C ASN A 127 -28.45 6.29 3.50
N HIS A 128 -27.75 6.36 2.37
CA HIS A 128 -28.29 5.92 1.08
C HIS A 128 -28.69 4.45 1.08
N ILE A 129 -27.84 3.56 1.61
CA ILE A 129 -28.14 2.13 1.69
C ILE A 129 -29.36 1.86 2.58
N ARG A 130 -29.51 2.57 3.70
CA ARG A 130 -30.66 2.45 4.62
C ARG A 130 -31.95 2.96 3.99
N LEU A 131 -31.92 4.10 3.31
CA LEU A 131 -33.07 4.65 2.61
C LEU A 131 -33.55 3.72 1.49
N HIS A 132 -32.62 3.24 0.65
CA HIS A 132 -32.93 2.29 -0.41
C HIS A 132 -33.42 0.93 0.13
N ARG A 133 -33.09 0.59 1.39
CA ARG A 133 -33.59 -0.61 2.10
C ARG A 133 -35.08 -0.51 2.43
N ARG A 134 -35.58 0.70 2.68
CA ARG A 134 -36.97 0.96 3.07
C ARG A 134 -37.90 1.02 1.84
N VAL A 135 -37.41 1.53 0.72
CA VAL A 135 -38.23 1.79 -0.47
C VAL A 135 -38.33 0.60 -1.42
N ILE A 136 -37.26 -0.20 -1.56
CA ILE A 136 -37.23 -1.31 -2.53
C ILE A 136 -36.88 -2.63 -1.81
N PRO A 137 -37.87 -3.53 -1.58
CA PRO A 137 -37.58 -4.87 -1.10
C PRO A 137 -36.74 -5.60 -2.14
N ALA A 138 -35.62 -6.21 -1.71
CA ALA A 138 -34.69 -6.89 -2.59
C ALA A 138 -35.35 -8.13 -3.22
N LYS A 139 -35.80 -8.02 -4.47
CA LYS A 139 -36.26 -9.15 -5.28
C LYS A 139 -35.01 -9.90 -5.78
N GLY A 140 -34.77 -11.10 -5.26
CA GLY A 140 -33.72 -12.03 -5.72
C GLY A 140 -32.53 -12.21 -4.77
N GLU A 141 -32.03 -13.45 -4.67
CA GLU A 141 -30.90 -13.86 -3.83
C GLU A 141 -29.57 -13.19 -4.23
N VAL A 142 -29.35 -12.94 -5.52
CA VAL A 142 -28.13 -12.28 -6.03
C VAL A 142 -27.98 -10.86 -5.47
N HIS A 143 -29.07 -10.08 -5.43
CA HIS A 143 -29.06 -8.73 -4.87
C HIS A 143 -28.82 -8.73 -3.34
N LYS A 144 -29.31 -9.75 -2.62
CA LYS A 144 -29.04 -9.89 -1.18
C LYS A 144 -27.56 -10.19 -0.92
N ILE A 145 -26.93 -11.05 -1.72
CA ILE A 145 -25.51 -11.41 -1.59
C ILE A 145 -24.62 -10.19 -1.86
N ALA A 146 -24.80 -9.50 -2.99
CA ALA A 146 -24.03 -8.30 -3.33
C ALA A 146 -24.12 -7.24 -2.21
N ARG A 147 -25.32 -7.04 -1.66
CA ARG A 147 -25.57 -6.08 -0.59
C ARG A 147 -24.93 -6.44 0.76
N ARG A 148 -24.87 -7.73 1.11
CA ARG A 148 -24.17 -8.20 2.31
C ARG A 148 -22.68 -7.91 2.19
N THR A 149 -22.09 -8.19 1.03
CA THR A 149 -20.69 -7.89 0.73
C THR A 149 -20.39 -6.40 0.85
N ASP A 150 -21.24 -5.53 0.28
CA ASP A 150 -21.05 -4.08 0.36
C ASP A 150 -21.15 -3.56 1.81
N THR A 151 -22.10 -4.07 2.59
CA THR A 151 -22.25 -3.68 4.01
C THR A 151 -21.05 -4.15 4.84
N GLN A 152 -20.53 -5.35 4.55
CA GLN A 152 -19.34 -5.90 5.21
C GLN A 152 -18.09 -5.08 4.89
N LEU A 153 -17.89 -4.74 3.61
CA LEU A 153 -16.78 -3.88 3.17
C LEU A 153 -16.86 -2.49 3.82
N LEU A 154 -18.05 -1.90 3.89
CA LEU A 154 -18.25 -0.61 4.53
C LEU A 154 -17.94 -0.65 6.03
N ARG A 155 -18.42 -1.68 6.76
CA ARG A 155 -18.09 -1.88 8.18
C ARG A 155 -16.58 -1.99 8.39
N MET A 156 -15.90 -2.68 7.47
CA MET A 156 -14.47 -2.90 7.55
C MET A 156 -13.67 -1.61 7.27
N LEU A 157 -14.10 -0.81 6.29
CA LEU A 157 -13.57 0.53 6.05
C LEU A 157 -13.76 1.43 7.27
N THR A 158 -14.95 1.43 7.89
CA THR A 158 -15.19 2.20 9.13
C THR A 158 -14.27 1.76 10.28
N ALA A 159 -14.06 0.46 10.47
CA ALA A 159 -13.13 -0.03 11.49
C ALA A 159 -11.69 0.45 11.20
N GLN A 160 -11.26 0.38 9.94
CA GLN A 160 -9.94 0.88 9.53
C GLN A 160 -9.78 2.38 9.79
N VAL A 161 -10.82 3.18 9.56
CA VAL A 161 -10.85 4.62 9.86
C VAL A 161 -10.60 4.88 11.34
N LEU A 162 -11.32 4.17 12.22
CA LEU A 162 -11.17 4.32 13.67
C LEU A 162 -9.76 3.95 14.13
N VAL A 163 -9.20 2.86 13.59
CA VAL A 163 -7.82 2.45 13.90
C VAL A 163 -6.82 3.52 13.43
N ILE A 164 -7.00 4.09 12.24
CA ILE A 164 -6.16 5.18 11.74
C ILE A 164 -6.25 6.38 12.69
N ILE A 165 -7.44 6.89 13.01
CA ILE A 165 -7.61 8.05 13.90
C ILE A 165 -6.92 7.83 15.25
N ILE A 166 -7.20 6.71 15.90
CA ILE A 166 -6.65 6.38 17.23
C ILE A 166 -5.11 6.28 17.18
N SER A 167 -4.56 5.87 16.05
CA SER A 167 -3.12 5.65 15.91
C SER A 167 -2.35 6.86 15.40
N THR A 168 -2.96 7.70 14.54
CA THR A 168 -2.29 8.84 13.90
C THR A 168 -2.42 10.12 14.71
N LEU A 169 -3.54 10.31 15.40
CA LEU A 169 -3.79 11.53 16.17
C LEU A 169 -2.78 11.72 17.33
N PRO A 170 -2.46 10.70 18.15
CA PRO A 170 -1.42 10.82 19.17
C PRO A 170 -0.04 11.15 18.58
N PHE A 171 0.28 10.61 17.41
CA PHE A 171 1.53 10.90 16.71
C PHE A 171 1.61 12.36 16.24
N SER A 172 0.54 12.88 15.63
CA SER A 172 0.46 14.29 15.20
C SER A 172 0.54 15.24 16.39
N ILE A 173 -0.14 14.94 17.50
CA ILE A 173 -0.06 15.73 18.74
C ILE A 173 1.36 15.71 19.29
N ASN A 174 2.01 14.56 19.34
CA ASN A 174 3.39 14.44 19.81
C ASN A 174 4.37 15.25 18.93
N GLN A 175 4.19 15.24 17.62
CA GLN A 175 5.01 16.04 16.69
C GLN A 175 4.85 17.55 16.95
N LEU A 176 3.63 18.02 17.15
CA LEU A 176 3.36 19.43 17.47
C LEU A 176 3.93 19.80 18.85
N TYR A 177 3.70 18.96 19.87
CA TYR A 177 4.28 19.13 21.20
C TYR A 177 5.81 19.23 21.13
N ALA A 178 6.47 18.34 20.39
CA ALA A 178 7.91 18.35 20.20
C ALA A 178 8.40 19.61 19.44
N SER A 179 7.58 20.18 18.56
CA SER A 179 7.88 21.43 17.87
C SER A 179 7.76 22.65 18.80
N PHE A 180 6.69 22.74 19.59
CA PHE A 180 6.46 23.88 20.49
C PHE A 180 7.39 23.89 21.70
N THR A 181 7.83 22.72 22.16
CA THR A 181 8.71 22.60 23.33
C THR A 181 10.20 22.53 22.95
N SER A 182 10.57 22.80 21.70
CA SER A 182 11.96 22.67 21.24
C SER A 182 12.91 23.69 21.86
N SER A 183 12.41 24.88 22.24
CA SER A 183 13.19 25.95 22.86
C SER A 183 13.22 25.88 24.40
N ILE A 184 12.43 24.97 24.99
CA ILE A 184 12.32 24.86 26.44
C ILE A 184 13.43 23.90 26.93
N PRO A 185 14.26 24.30 27.90
CA PRO A 185 15.24 23.41 28.49
C PRO A 185 14.54 22.25 29.21
N LYS A 186 14.98 21.02 28.97
CA LYS A 186 14.38 19.79 29.50
C LYS A 186 15.40 19.00 30.30
N SER A 187 14.97 18.42 31.42
CA SER A 187 15.78 17.49 32.18
C SER A 187 16.01 16.19 31.41
N THR A 188 17.08 15.46 31.74
CA THR A 188 17.41 14.16 31.13
C THR A 188 16.26 13.16 31.23
N LEU A 189 15.58 13.12 32.40
CA LEU A 189 14.41 12.28 32.62
C LEU A 189 13.25 12.62 31.67
N ARG A 190 12.97 13.91 31.49
CA ARG A 190 11.90 14.37 30.59
C ARG A 190 12.21 14.03 29.14
N ILE A 191 13.45 14.19 28.70
CA ILE A 191 13.88 13.81 27.34
C ILE A 191 13.70 12.30 27.14
N ALA A 192 14.06 11.47 28.13
CA ALA A 192 13.88 10.02 28.05
C ALA A 192 12.39 9.62 27.93
N GLN A 193 11.51 10.25 28.73
CA GLN A 193 10.07 10.03 28.67
C GLN A 193 9.47 10.44 27.32
N GLU A 194 9.86 11.62 26.81
CA GLU A 194 9.40 12.13 25.52
C GLU A 194 9.88 11.24 24.35
N ASN A 195 11.11 10.74 24.42
CA ASN A 195 11.64 9.79 23.44
C ASN A 195 10.88 8.46 23.48
N LEU A 196 10.62 7.91 24.67
CA LEU A 196 9.83 6.69 24.82
C LEU A 196 8.42 6.87 24.25
N ALA A 197 7.75 7.97 24.62
CA ALA A 197 6.43 8.32 24.08
C ALA A 197 6.47 8.40 22.55
N ALA A 198 7.44 9.12 21.97
CA ALA A 198 7.60 9.24 20.53
C ALA A 198 7.80 7.89 19.83
N ARG A 199 8.55 6.94 20.44
CA ARG A 199 8.69 5.58 19.92
C ARG A 199 7.39 4.80 19.98
N ILE A 200 6.64 4.90 21.08
CA ILE A 200 5.34 4.24 21.24
C ILE A 200 4.35 4.77 20.21
N VAL A 201 4.10 6.09 20.15
CA VAL A 201 3.15 6.64 19.17
C VAL A 201 3.62 6.42 17.73
N GLY A 202 4.93 6.47 17.48
CA GLY A 202 5.51 6.10 16.19
C GLY A 202 5.19 4.65 15.80
N ALA A 203 5.40 3.70 16.72
CA ALA A 203 5.09 2.28 16.52
C ALA A 203 3.60 2.05 16.20
N THR A 204 2.70 2.75 16.91
CA THR A 204 1.25 2.66 16.68
C THR A 204 0.86 3.07 15.26
N THR A 205 1.55 4.07 14.66
CA THR A 205 1.28 4.43 13.25
C THR A 205 1.61 3.31 12.27
N TYR A 206 2.67 2.53 12.50
CA TYR A 206 2.98 1.36 11.67
C TYR A 206 1.93 0.27 11.84
N PHE A 207 1.48 0.03 13.08
CA PHE A 207 0.42 -0.92 13.37
C PHE A 207 -0.86 -0.58 12.60
N ALA A 208 -1.27 0.70 12.57
CA ALA A 208 -2.47 1.16 11.87
C ALA A 208 -2.46 0.88 10.36
N HIS A 209 -1.30 0.91 9.73
CA HIS A 209 -1.17 0.57 8.31
C HIS A 209 -1.14 -0.94 8.09
N SER A 210 -0.47 -1.68 8.97
CA SER A 210 -0.47 -3.15 8.92
C SER A 210 -1.85 -3.74 9.22
N SER A 211 -2.68 -3.07 10.05
CA SER A 211 -4.01 -3.53 10.43
C SER A 211 -4.95 -3.63 9.24
N SER A 212 -4.76 -2.81 8.21
CA SER A 212 -5.53 -2.90 6.96
C SER A 212 -5.50 -4.33 6.43
N PHE A 213 -4.31 -4.91 6.28
CA PHE A 213 -4.16 -6.27 5.78
C PHE A 213 -4.94 -7.28 6.64
N TYR A 214 -4.81 -7.21 7.96
CA TYR A 214 -5.51 -8.12 8.87
C TYR A 214 -7.02 -7.89 8.87
N LEU A 215 -7.50 -6.65 8.80
CA LEU A 215 -8.92 -6.34 8.72
C LEU A 215 -9.52 -6.84 7.42
N TYR A 216 -8.86 -6.63 6.27
CA TYR A 216 -9.28 -7.18 4.97
C TYR A 216 -9.28 -8.71 4.98
N THR A 217 -8.24 -9.33 5.54
CA THR A 217 -8.05 -10.78 5.48
C THR A 217 -8.92 -11.53 6.48
N LEU A 218 -9.06 -11.06 7.72
CA LEU A 218 -9.82 -11.76 8.77
C LEU A 218 -11.33 -11.48 8.66
N THR A 219 -11.72 -10.26 8.28
CA THR A 219 -13.13 -9.85 8.30
C THR A 219 -13.86 -10.29 7.03
N GLY A 220 -13.19 -10.37 5.88
CA GLY A 220 -13.78 -10.75 4.60
C GLY A 220 -13.86 -12.26 4.40
N SER A 221 -15.04 -12.88 4.54
CA SER A 221 -15.24 -14.29 4.13
C SER A 221 -14.96 -14.50 2.64
N VAL A 222 -15.29 -13.50 1.82
CA VAL A 222 -14.98 -13.45 0.38
C VAL A 222 -13.46 -13.39 0.16
N PHE A 223 -12.75 -12.53 0.90
CA PHE A 223 -11.30 -12.40 0.76
C PHE A 223 -10.57 -13.66 1.22
N ARG A 224 -10.99 -14.30 2.31
CA ARG A 224 -10.45 -15.60 2.74
C ARG A 224 -10.64 -16.68 1.68
N LYS A 225 -11.79 -16.71 1.02
CA LYS A 225 -12.08 -17.67 -0.06
C LYS A 225 -11.16 -17.43 -1.27
N GLU A 226 -10.99 -16.18 -1.69
CA GLU A 226 -10.08 -15.83 -2.79
C GLU A 226 -8.61 -16.06 -2.45
N LEU A 227 -8.16 -15.69 -1.25
CA LEU A 227 -6.80 -15.97 -0.78
C LEU A 227 -6.55 -17.47 -0.72
N SER A 228 -7.50 -18.25 -0.19
CA SER A 228 -7.39 -19.72 -0.21
C SER A 228 -7.38 -20.27 -1.62
N ASN A 229 -8.14 -19.70 -2.56
CA ASN A 229 -8.13 -20.12 -3.96
C ASN A 229 -6.78 -19.82 -4.62
N ILE A 230 -6.20 -18.64 -4.38
CA ILE A 230 -4.88 -18.25 -4.87
C ILE A 230 -3.81 -19.17 -4.29
N LEU A 231 -3.79 -19.39 -2.98
CA LEU A 231 -2.85 -20.30 -2.32
C LEU A 231 -2.98 -21.72 -2.85
N ARG A 232 -4.20 -22.23 -3.05
CA ARG A 232 -4.43 -23.54 -3.68
C ARG A 232 -3.89 -23.59 -5.10
N ARG A 233 -4.10 -22.54 -5.91
CA ARG A 233 -3.57 -22.47 -7.29
C ARG A 233 -2.05 -22.42 -7.32
N CYS A 234 -1.42 -21.63 -6.45
CA CYS A 234 0.04 -21.60 -6.32
C CYS A 234 0.58 -22.95 -5.87
N TRP A 235 -0.05 -23.59 -4.90
CA TRP A 235 0.35 -24.91 -4.42
C TRP A 235 0.16 -26.02 -5.47
N GLN A 236 -0.90 -25.94 -6.28
CA GLN A 236 -1.13 -26.85 -7.40
C GLN A 236 -0.18 -26.59 -8.58
N ALA A 237 0.17 -25.33 -8.87
CA ALA A 237 1.14 -24.99 -9.91
C ALA A 237 2.54 -25.52 -9.57
N ASP A 238 2.95 -25.40 -8.31
CA ASP A 238 4.21 -25.95 -7.80
C ASP A 238 4.21 -27.50 -7.88
N ARG A 239 3.09 -28.13 -7.54
CA ARG A 239 2.92 -29.59 -7.64
C ARG A 239 2.91 -30.11 -9.08
N ASN A 240 2.46 -29.33 -10.06
CA ASN A 240 2.41 -29.70 -11.46
C ASN A 240 3.71 -29.41 -12.23
N MET A 241 4.65 -28.66 -11.63
CA MET A 241 5.97 -28.40 -12.20
C MET A 241 6.94 -29.58 -11.97
N PHE A 242 6.82 -30.29 -10.85
CA PHE A 242 7.67 -31.44 -10.51
C PHE A 242 7.55 -32.67 -11.44
N PRO A 243 6.35 -33.09 -11.91
CA PRO A 243 6.22 -34.25 -12.80
C PRO A 243 6.75 -34.01 -14.23
N ARG A 244 6.86 -32.74 -14.66
CA ARG A 244 7.32 -32.41 -16.02
C ARG A 244 8.83 -32.58 -16.18
N ILE A 245 9.60 -32.25 -15.14
CA ILE A 245 11.06 -32.46 -15.12
C ILE A 245 11.38 -33.96 -15.14
N GLN A 246 10.61 -34.79 -14.43
CA GLN A 246 10.86 -36.23 -14.38
C GLN A 246 10.49 -36.97 -15.67
N ASN A 247 9.46 -36.49 -16.40
CA ASN A 247 9.07 -37.05 -17.69
C ASN A 247 9.94 -36.59 -18.87
N GLU A 248 10.70 -35.50 -18.77
CA GLU A 248 11.69 -35.11 -19.79
C GLU A 248 13.08 -35.74 -19.57
N ILE A 249 13.42 -36.13 -18.33
CA ILE A 249 14.69 -36.83 -18.04
C ILE A 249 14.62 -38.31 -18.49
N HIS A 250 13.45 -38.94 -18.45
CA HIS A 250 13.30 -40.35 -18.80
C HIS A 250 13.57 -40.70 -20.29
N PRO A 251 13.17 -39.91 -21.30
CA PRO A 251 13.46 -40.23 -22.71
C PRO A 251 14.93 -40.02 -23.12
N MET A 252 15.68 -39.13 -22.45
CA MET A 252 17.13 -38.97 -22.77
C MET A 252 17.97 -40.16 -22.31
N SER A 253 17.59 -40.84 -21.23
CA SER A 253 18.29 -42.06 -20.78
C SER A 253 18.11 -43.26 -21.72
N LEU A 254 17.04 -43.28 -22.51
CA LEU A 254 16.78 -44.34 -23.51
C LEU A 254 17.45 -44.05 -24.85
N LEU A 255 17.57 -42.77 -25.25
CA LEU A 255 18.32 -42.39 -26.46
C LEU A 255 19.82 -42.67 -26.32
N GLN A 256 20.40 -42.43 -25.14
CA GLN A 256 21.83 -42.69 -24.89
C GLN A 256 22.16 -44.20 -24.89
N LYS A 257 21.20 -45.06 -24.49
CA LYS A 257 21.35 -46.52 -24.57
C LYS A 257 21.22 -47.06 -26.00
N SER A 258 20.48 -46.36 -26.88
CA SER A 258 20.37 -46.73 -28.30
C SER A 258 21.60 -46.33 -29.13
N GLN A 259 22.24 -45.20 -28.80
CA GLN A 259 23.42 -44.70 -29.54
C GLN A 259 24.73 -45.43 -29.22
N GLN A 260 24.80 -46.20 -28.12
CA GLN A 260 25.95 -47.08 -27.86
C GLN A 260 25.90 -48.42 -28.60
N ILE A 261 24.74 -48.80 -29.17
CA ILE A 261 24.58 -50.07 -29.89
C ILE A 261 24.85 -49.90 -31.40
N THR A 262 24.68 -48.71 -31.95
CA THR A 262 24.97 -48.42 -33.36
C THR A 262 26.21 -47.52 -33.49
N GLY A 263 27.38 -48.17 -33.51
CA GLY A 263 28.62 -47.54 -33.94
C GLY A 263 28.51 -47.04 -35.38
N VAL A 264 28.26 -45.74 -35.55
CA VAL A 264 28.34 -45.08 -36.85
C VAL A 264 29.09 -43.76 -36.68
N ARG A 265 30.34 -43.78 -37.15
CA ARG A 265 31.23 -42.64 -37.29
C ARG A 265 30.71 -41.78 -38.44
N ILE A 266 30.21 -40.57 -38.17
CA ILE A 266 29.94 -39.58 -39.22
C ILE A 266 30.69 -38.28 -38.92
N THR A 267 31.53 -37.95 -39.88
CA THR A 267 32.41 -36.80 -40.02
C THR A 267 31.67 -35.48 -40.16
N SER A 268 32.35 -34.44 -39.68
CA SER A 268 32.03 -33.02 -39.73
C SER A 268 31.62 -32.47 -41.11
N GLN A 269 30.58 -31.63 -41.14
CA GLN A 269 30.49 -30.52 -42.10
C GLN A 269 29.54 -29.42 -41.59
N GLN A 270 30.10 -28.23 -41.35
CA GLN A 270 29.40 -26.96 -41.11
C GLN A 270 28.93 -26.35 -42.43
N PRO A 271 27.77 -25.67 -42.45
CA PRO A 271 27.65 -24.47 -43.29
C PRO A 271 27.00 -23.25 -42.61
N LYS A 272 27.46 -22.11 -43.12
CA LYS A 272 27.23 -20.69 -42.80
C LYS A 272 25.78 -20.18 -42.97
N PRO A 273 25.46 -19.00 -42.37
CA PRO A 273 24.12 -18.40 -42.39
C PRO A 273 23.86 -17.63 -43.68
N ASN A 274 22.61 -17.69 -44.18
CA ASN A 274 22.15 -16.91 -45.33
C ASN A 274 20.99 -15.99 -44.95
N SER A 275 21.19 -14.70 -45.19
CA SER A 275 20.21 -13.63 -45.20
C SER A 275 19.45 -13.58 -46.53
N LYS A 276 18.12 -13.50 -46.49
CA LYS A 276 17.25 -12.91 -47.54
C LYS A 276 16.07 -12.23 -46.82
N ILE A 277 15.76 -10.93 -46.96
CA ILE A 277 15.51 -10.05 -48.13
C ILE A 277 14.14 -10.33 -48.80
N ILE A 278 13.24 -9.33 -48.61
CA ILE A 278 12.30 -8.72 -49.58
C ILE A 278 10.85 -9.23 -49.71
N GLN A 279 9.95 -8.34 -49.26
CA GLN A 279 8.84 -7.66 -49.96
C GLN A 279 7.53 -8.36 -50.37
N LYS A 280 6.49 -7.48 -50.31
CA LYS A 280 5.32 -7.33 -51.20
C LYS A 280 4.20 -8.35 -50.95
N ILE A 281 2.90 -8.05 -51.07
CA ILE A 281 2.12 -6.91 -51.61
C ILE A 281 0.66 -7.10 -51.14
N ASP A 282 -0.08 -5.99 -51.04
CA ASP A 282 -1.52 -5.72 -51.24
C ASP A 282 -2.52 -6.92 -51.11
N ILE A 283 -3.64 -6.80 -50.40
CA ILE A 283 -4.79 -5.88 -50.54
C ILE A 283 -5.41 -5.58 -49.16
#